data_AF-A0A352UI68-F1
#
_entry.id   AF-A0A352UI68-F1
#
_cell.length_a   1.000
_cell.length_b   1.000
_cell.length_c   1.000
_cell.angle_alpha   90.00
_cell.angle_beta   90.00
_cell.angle_gamma   90.00
#
_symmetry.space_group_name_H-M   'P 1'
#
loop_
_entity.id
_entity.type
_entity.pdbx_description
1 polymer ?
#
loop_
_entity_poly.entity_id
_entity_poly.type
_entity_poly.pdbx_seq_one_letter_code
_entity_poly.pdbx_strand_id
1 'polypeptide(L)' 'RISVELIIDLLANGWSHGEILRNYPHVSAEDIAACLHYANDMVKDIKEYPVNI' A
#
# COMPACT_ATOMS: atom_id res chain seq x y z
N ARG A 1 -2.25 -5.40 14.34
CA ARG A 1 -2.61 -5.70 12.94
C ARG A 1 -2.98 -4.38 12.31
N ILE A 2 -2.26 -3.98 11.26
CA ILE A 2 -2.59 -2.82 10.44
C ILE A 2 -3.20 -3.33 9.14
N SER A 3 -4.16 -2.61 8.57
CA SER A 3 -4.74 -2.97 7.28
C SER A 3 -3.82 -2.51 6.15
N VAL A 4 -3.73 -3.30 5.07
CA VAL A 4 -2.98 -2.93 3.87
C VAL A 4 -3.50 -1.61 3.30
N GLU A 5 -4.82 -1.45 3.26
CA GLU A 5 -5.51 -0.22 2.84
C GLU A 5 -4.98 1.03 3.55
N LEU A 6 -4.83 0.98 4.89
CA LEU A 6 -4.34 2.11 5.67
C LEU A 6 -2.90 2.50 5.29
N ILE A 7 -2.01 1.52 5.04
CA ILE A 7 -0.64 1.83 4.60
C ILE A 7 -0.67 2.52 3.24
N ILE A 8 -1.50 2.04 2.30
CA ILE A 8 -1.64 2.65 0.99
C ILE A 8 -2.22 4.07 1.09
N ASP A 9 -3.24 4.29 1.93
CA ASP A 9 -3.81 5.62 2.17
C ASP A 9 -2.78 6.60 2.74
N LEU A 10 -1.99 6.19 3.73
CA LEU A 10 -0.96 7.06 4.31
C LEU A 10 0.07 7.46 3.25
N LEU A 11 0.55 6.50 2.47
CA LEU A 11 1.48 6.75 1.37
C LEU A 11 0.87 7.65 0.28
N ALA A 12 -0.39 7.42 -0.08
CA ALA A 12 -1.13 8.23 -1.05
C ALA A 12 -1.33 9.67 -0.57
N ASN A 13 -1.49 9.87 0.74
CA ASN A 13 -1.55 11.19 1.38
C ASN A 13 -0.16 11.84 1.57
N GLY A 14 0.90 11.25 1.02
CA GLY A 14 2.25 11.84 0.99
C GLY A 14 3.09 11.57 2.23
N TRP A 15 2.68 10.64 3.10
CA TRP A 15 3.49 10.28 4.26
C TRP A 15 4.77 9.57 3.83
N SER A 16 5.88 9.90 4.48
CA SER A 16 7.12 9.17 4.29
C SER A 16 7.12 7.84 5.06
N HIS A 17 7.95 6.89 4.62
CA HIS A 17 8.12 5.61 5.32
C HIS A 17 8.57 5.82 6.77
N GLY A 18 9.46 6.80 7.01
CA GLY A 18 9.93 7.13 8.35
C GLY A 18 8.82 7.65 9.26
N GLU A 19 7.89 8.45 8.75
CA GLU A 19 6.72 8.92 9.50
C GLU A 19 5.77 7.78 9.85
N ILE A 20 5.54 6.85 8.91
CA ILE A 20 4.70 5.67 9.15
C ILE A 20 5.33 4.80 10.25
N LEU A 21 6.62 4.49 10.17
CA LEU A 21 7.33 3.68 11.17
C LEU A 21 7.36 4.35 12.56
N ARG A 22 7.45 5.68 12.59
CA ARG A 22 7.45 6.44 13.84
C ARG A 22 6.08 6.47 14.52
N ASN A 23 5.02 6.66 13.75
CA ASN A 23 3.65 6.72 14.27
C ASN A 23 3.07 5.32 14.53
N TYR A 24 3.56 4.31 13.81
CA TYR A 24 3.15 2.92 13.94
C TYR A 24 4.37 2.02 14.20
N PRO A 25 4.92 2.00 15.43
CA PRO A 25 6.14 1.25 15.77
C PRO A 25 5.99 -0.27 15.68
N HIS A 26 4.77 -0.77 15.47
CA HIS A 26 4.48 -2.19 15.23
C HIS A 26 4.50 -2.56 13.74
N VAL A 27 4.73 -1.59 12.86
CA VAL A 27 4.90 -1.78 11.42
C VAL A 27 6.39 -1.76 11.12
N SER A 28 6.86 -2.78 10.40
CA SER A 28 8.22 -2.81 9.89
C SER A 28 8.28 -2.27 8.45
N ALA A 29 9.49 -1.92 8.00
CA ALA A 29 9.69 -1.56 6.60
C ALA A 29 9.32 -2.71 5.64
N GLU A 30 9.52 -3.96 6.09
CA GLU A 30 9.13 -5.17 5.34
C GLU A 30 7.60 -5.28 5.20
N ASP A 31 6.84 -4.91 6.24
CA ASP A 31 5.37 -4.88 6.16
C ASP A 31 4.88 -3.86 5.12
N ILE A 32 5.50 -2.68 5.07
CA ILE A 32 5.17 -1.65 4.06
C ILE A 32 5.46 -2.17 2.66
N ALA A 33 6.63 -2.80 2.45
CA ALA A 33 6.99 -3.39 1.17
C ALA A 33 6.02 -4.52 0.76
N ALA A 34 5.65 -5.40 1.70
CA ALA A 34 4.68 -6.46 1.46
C ALA A 34 3.31 -5.91 1.06
N CYS A 35 2.86 -4.84 1.72
CA CYS A 35 1.61 -4.14 1.38
C CYS A 35 1.63 -3.56 -0.05
N LEU A 36 2.75 -2.94 -0.44
CA LEU A 36 2.94 -2.40 -1.79
C LEU A 36 2.98 -3.51 -2.85
N HIS A 37 3.66 -4.63 -2.54
CA HIS A 37 3.67 -5.80 -3.42
C HIS A 37 2.27 -6.37 -3.61
N TYR A 38 1.50 -6.52 -2.53
CA TYR A 38 0.13 -6.97 -2.60
C TYR A 38 -0.75 -6.03 -3.44
N ALA A 39 -0.65 -4.72 -3.21
CA ALA A 39 -1.39 -3.73 -4.00
C ALA A 39 -1.01 -3.79 -5.49
N ASN A 40 0.27 -3.94 -5.80
CA ASN A 40 0.75 -4.07 -7.18
C ASN A 40 0.24 -5.37 -7.85
N ASP A 41 0.28 -6.48 -7.14
CA ASP A 41 -0.23 -7.77 -7.63
C ASP A 41 -1.74 -7.69 -7.93
N MET A 42 -2.50 -7.10 -7.02
CA MET A 42 -3.93 -6.83 -7.22
C MET A 42 -4.19 -5.96 -8.45
N VAL A 43 -3.40 -4.90 -8.67
CA VAL A 43 -3.53 -4.04 -9.86
C VAL A 43 -3.17 -4.78 -11.14
N LYS A 44 -2.17 -5.66 -11.13
CA LYS A 44 -1.82 -6.49 -12.29
C LYS A 44 -2.88 -7.54 -12.62
N ASP A 45 -3.57 -8.05 -11.61
CA ASP A 45 -4.66 -9.02 -11.80
C ASP A 45 -5.95 -8.37 -12.31
N ILE A 46 -6.06 -7.04 -12.24
CA ILE A 46 -7.10 -6.29 -12.96
C ILE A 46 -6.83 -6.49 -14.46
N LYS A 47 -7.48 -7.49 -15.03
CA LYS A 47 -7.66 -7.60 -16.47
C LYS A 47 -8.27 -6.30 -16.94
N GLU A 48 -7.53 -5.57 -17.76
CA GLU A 48 -8.03 -4.41 -18.48
C GLU A 48 -9.27 -4.86 -19.27
N TYR A 49 -10.46 -4.55 -18.76
CA TYR A 49 -11.66 -4.64 -19.58
C TYR A 49 -11.65 -3.38 -20.45
N PRO A 50 -11.53 -3.49 -21.78
CA PRO A 50 -11.62 -2.33 -22.64
C PRO A 50 -13.01 -1.71 -22.45
N VAL A 51 -13.06 -0.57 -21.76
CA VAL A 51 -14.24 0.26 -21.76
C VAL A 51 -14.24 0.93 -23.13
N ASN A 52 -15.04 0.39 -24.04
CA ASN A 52 -15.22 0.95 -25.38
C ASN A 52 -15.94 2.30 -25.20
N ILE A 53 -15.17 3.39 -25.28
CA ILE A 53 -15.66 4.78 -25.31
C ILE A 53 -16.15 5.15 -26.70
#